data_AF-A0A1D8BK43-F1
#
_entry.id   AF-A0A1D8BK43-F1
#
_cell.length_a   1.000
_cell.length_b   1.000
_cell.length_c   1.000
_cell.angle_alpha   90.00
_cell.angle_beta   90.00
_cell.angle_gamma   90.00
#
_symmetry.space_group_name_H-M   'P 1'
#
loop_
_entity.id
_entity.type
_entity.pdbx_description
1 polymer ?
#
loop_
_entity_poly.entity_id
_entity_poly.type
_entity_poly.pdbx_seq_one_letter_code
_entity_poly.pdbx_strand_id
1 'polypeptide(L)'
;TDYDMCDRLYFEEITFEVVMDIYDVENPEGIILSVGGQLPNNIAMDLHRQKVRVLGTNPESVDSAENRFKFSRMLDRKGILQPCWKELTDLKSAIEFCDEVGYPCLVRPSYVLSGAAMNVAHSNVDLETYLNAASLVSKEHPVVISKFLLEAKEIDVDAVACDGEILCMAVSEHVENAGVHSGDATLVTPPQDLNVETLEKIKGIASDIADMLDVTGPFNMQLI
;
A
#
# COMPACT_ATOMS: atom_id res chain seq x y z
N THR A 1 -9.95 11.56 20.72
CA THR A 1 -8.97 11.92 21.77
C THR A 1 -9.69 12.33 23.04
N ASP A 2 -10.76 11.61 23.39
CA ASP A 2 -11.52 11.89 24.61
C ASP A 2 -10.89 11.09 25.75
N TYR A 3 -10.70 11.75 26.88
CA TYR A 3 -9.93 11.24 28.02
C TYR A 3 -10.60 10.07 28.74
N ASP A 4 -11.87 9.80 28.46
CA ASP A 4 -12.66 8.71 29.02
C ASP A 4 -12.61 7.41 28.20
N MET A 5 -11.95 7.43 27.03
CA MET A 5 -11.84 6.26 26.14
C MET A 5 -10.59 5.40 26.40
N CYS A 6 -9.65 5.87 27.21
CA CYS A 6 -8.39 5.16 27.49
C CYS A 6 -7.86 5.48 28.90
N ASP A 7 -7.07 4.57 29.46
CA ASP A 7 -6.47 4.78 30.79
C ASP A 7 -5.45 5.93 30.80
N ARG A 8 -4.72 6.11 29.70
CA ARG A 8 -3.72 7.18 29.51
C ARG A 8 -3.77 7.69 28.08
N LEU A 9 -3.85 9.01 27.94
CA LEU A 9 -3.87 9.71 26.66
C LEU A 9 -2.64 10.62 26.55
N TYR A 10 -1.87 10.43 25.48
CA TYR A 10 -0.72 11.25 25.14
C TYR A 10 -1.07 12.18 23.97
N PHE A 11 -1.01 13.50 24.21
CA PHE A 11 -1.14 14.51 23.16
C PHE A 11 0.25 14.91 22.65
N GLU A 12 0.89 13.98 21.97
CA GLU A 12 2.24 14.13 21.43
C GLU A 12 2.26 13.84 19.93
N GLU A 13 3.32 14.25 19.26
CA GLU A 13 3.56 13.88 17.86
C GLU A 13 3.94 12.40 17.75
N ILE A 14 3.46 11.73 16.71
CA ILE A 14 3.78 10.31 16.46
C ILE A 14 5.14 10.24 15.75
N THR A 15 6.23 10.37 16.53
CA THR A 15 7.59 10.09 16.08
C THR A 15 8.14 8.85 16.77
N PHE A 16 9.18 8.25 16.18
CA PHE A 16 9.83 7.08 16.75
C PHE A 16 10.34 7.34 18.17
N GLU A 17 10.99 8.48 18.41
CA GLU A 17 11.56 8.85 19.70
C GLU A 17 10.49 8.99 20.77
N VAL A 18 9.42 9.73 20.47
CA VAL A 18 8.29 9.93 21.40
C VAL A 18 7.61 8.61 21.73
N VAL A 19 7.35 7.78 20.72
CA VAL A 19 6.70 6.48 20.92
C VAL A 19 7.59 5.55 21.75
N MET A 20 8.91 5.57 21.54
CA MET A 20 9.85 4.77 22.33
C MET A 20 9.93 5.24 23.79
N ASP A 21 9.99 6.55 24.04
CA ASP A 21 9.98 7.12 25.39
C ASP A 21 8.72 6.70 26.15
N ILE A 22 7.55 6.74 25.49
CA ILE A 22 6.29 6.29 26.08
C ILE A 22 6.31 4.77 26.31
N TYR A 23 6.78 3.98 25.34
CA TYR A 23 6.84 2.52 25.45
C TYR A 23 7.71 2.07 26.63
N ASP A 24 8.86 2.71 26.84
CA ASP A 24 9.77 2.40 27.95
C ASP A 24 9.18 2.78 29.31
N VAL A 25 8.42 3.89 29.38
CA VAL A 25 7.77 4.35 30.61
C VAL A 25 6.53 3.52 30.95
N GLU A 26 5.69 3.21 29.96
CA GLU A 26 4.47 2.42 30.17
C GLU A 26 4.74 0.93 30.31
N ASN A 27 5.80 0.44 29.66
CA ASN A 27 6.10 -0.98 29.51
C ASN A 27 4.85 -1.80 29.13
N PRO A 28 4.18 -1.46 28.00
CA PRO A 28 2.93 -2.08 27.63
C PRO A 28 3.15 -3.53 27.16
N GLU A 29 2.07 -4.30 27.06
CA GLU A 29 2.16 -5.66 26.51
C GLU A 29 2.61 -5.66 25.03
N GLY A 30 2.22 -4.61 24.28
CA GLY A 30 2.63 -4.39 22.90
C GLY A 30 1.96 -3.14 22.31
N ILE A 31 2.32 -2.83 21.07
CA ILE A 31 1.81 -1.67 20.31
C ILE A 31 0.98 -2.14 19.12
N ILE A 32 -0.15 -1.47 18.87
CA ILE A 32 -0.96 -1.66 17.65
C ILE A 32 -0.67 -0.49 16.70
N LEU A 33 -0.25 -0.79 15.47
CA LEU A 33 0.09 0.22 14.46
C LEU A 33 -1.00 0.42 13.39
N SER A 34 -1.82 -0.61 13.14
CA SER A 34 -2.73 -0.72 11.99
C SER A 34 -3.90 0.27 11.97
N VAL A 35 -4.06 1.10 13.01
CA VAL A 35 -5.21 2.00 13.17
C VAL A 35 -4.87 3.49 13.03
N GLY A 36 -3.59 3.84 12.82
CA GLY A 36 -3.14 5.23 12.76
C GLY A 36 -2.68 5.72 11.39
N GLY A 37 -2.96 4.97 10.32
CA GLY A 37 -2.59 5.35 8.94
C GLY A 37 -1.08 5.28 8.69
N GLN A 38 -0.54 6.19 7.87
CA GLN A 38 0.86 6.11 7.44
C GLN A 38 1.88 6.44 8.53
N LEU A 39 1.53 7.31 9.48
CA LEU A 39 2.50 7.77 10.49
C LEU A 39 3.05 6.60 11.33
N PRO A 40 2.22 5.71 11.91
CA PRO A 40 2.73 4.51 12.60
C PRO A 40 3.43 3.53 11.65
N ASN A 41 2.95 3.36 10.42
CA ASN A 41 3.58 2.47 9.44
C ASN A 41 5.01 2.90 9.12
N ASN A 42 5.26 4.20 9.02
CA ASN A 42 6.58 4.75 8.73
C ASN A 42 7.62 4.44 9.81
N ILE A 43 7.21 4.35 11.08
CA ILE A 43 8.11 4.02 12.21
C ILE A 43 8.13 2.53 12.57
N ALA A 44 7.31 1.70 11.90
CA ALA A 44 7.13 0.29 12.25
C ALA A 44 8.46 -0.49 12.23
N MET A 45 9.28 -0.28 11.21
CA MET A 45 10.58 -0.96 11.09
C MET A 45 11.60 -0.47 12.11
N ASP A 46 11.55 0.79 12.54
CA ASP A 46 12.44 1.30 13.57
C ASP A 46 12.09 0.73 14.95
N LEU A 47 10.79 0.65 15.26
CA LEU A 47 10.27 -0.06 16.44
C LEU A 47 10.67 -1.54 16.42
N HIS A 48 10.54 -2.20 15.27
CA HIS A 48 10.94 -3.59 15.10
C HIS A 48 12.43 -3.82 15.38
N ARG A 49 13.30 -2.92 14.88
CA ARG A 49 14.75 -2.98 15.13
C ARG A 49 15.10 -2.82 16.62
N GLN A 50 14.30 -2.06 17.38
CA GLN A 50 14.42 -1.96 18.84
C GLN A 50 13.75 -3.11 19.60
N LYS A 51 13.20 -4.11 18.89
CA LYS A 51 12.51 -5.28 19.47
C LYS A 51 11.26 -4.92 20.28
N VAL A 52 10.62 -3.81 19.92
CA VAL A 52 9.28 -3.45 20.43
C VAL A 52 8.29 -4.53 20.00
N ARG A 53 7.43 -4.98 20.93
CA ARG A 53 6.40 -5.98 20.62
C ARG A 53 5.24 -5.31 19.88
N VAL A 54 5.23 -5.43 18.57
CA VAL A 54 4.09 -5.02 17.73
C VAL A 54 3.05 -6.15 17.71
N LEU A 55 1.79 -5.78 17.92
CA LEU A 55 0.63 -6.67 17.86
C LEU A 55 -0.03 -6.56 16.47
N GLY A 56 -0.54 -7.67 15.97
CA GLY A 56 -1.09 -7.77 14.62
C GLY A 56 -0.03 -8.06 13.57
N THR A 57 -0.21 -7.55 12.36
CA THR A 57 0.70 -7.76 11.23
C THR A 57 2.13 -7.32 11.57
N ASN A 58 3.10 -8.21 11.31
CA ASN A 58 4.51 -7.96 11.58
C ASN A 58 5.01 -6.72 10.80
N PRO A 59 5.81 -5.83 11.42
CA PRO A 59 6.45 -4.72 10.72
C PRO A 59 7.18 -5.08 9.42
N GLU A 60 7.79 -6.27 9.32
CA GLU A 60 8.44 -6.73 8.09
C GLU A 60 7.43 -6.99 6.96
N SER A 61 6.23 -7.46 7.30
CA SER A 61 5.13 -7.64 6.35
C SER A 61 4.53 -6.30 5.93
N VAL A 62 4.36 -5.37 6.88
CA VAL A 62 3.96 -3.98 6.58
C VAL A 62 4.95 -3.34 5.60
N ASP A 63 6.25 -3.47 5.88
CA ASP A 63 7.31 -2.97 4.99
C ASP A 63 7.29 -3.64 3.61
N SER A 64 6.97 -4.93 3.56
CA SER A 64 6.84 -5.67 2.29
C SER A 64 5.64 -5.21 1.46
N ALA A 65 4.56 -4.74 2.09
CA ALA A 65 3.39 -4.16 1.42
C ALA A 65 3.62 -2.70 0.99
N GLU A 66 4.27 -1.89 1.83
CA GLU A 66 4.55 -0.47 1.58
C GLU A 66 5.65 -0.25 0.54
N ASN A 67 6.64 -1.14 0.49
CA ASN A 67 7.72 -1.09 -0.48
C ASN A 67 7.27 -1.68 -1.82
N ARG A 68 7.07 -0.82 -2.82
CA ARG A 68 6.50 -1.19 -4.12
C ARG A 68 7.32 -2.25 -4.86
N PHE A 69 8.65 -2.22 -4.74
CA PHE A 69 9.52 -3.23 -5.35
C PHE A 69 9.35 -4.59 -4.65
N LYS A 70 9.35 -4.63 -3.32
CA LYS A 70 9.14 -5.87 -2.55
C LYS A 70 7.78 -6.47 -2.85
N PHE A 71 6.73 -5.64 -2.83
CA PHE A 71 5.37 -6.05 -3.12
C PHE A 71 5.24 -6.62 -4.53
N SER A 72 5.67 -5.87 -5.55
CA SER A 72 5.55 -6.32 -6.95
C SER A 72 6.35 -7.60 -7.19
N ARG A 73 7.56 -7.72 -6.63
CA ARG A 73 8.37 -8.94 -6.73
C ARG A 73 7.72 -10.13 -6.01
N MET A 74 7.01 -9.89 -4.91
CA MET A 74 6.25 -10.93 -4.19
C MET A 74 5.12 -11.47 -5.06
N LEU A 75 4.34 -10.58 -5.70
CA LEU A 75 3.28 -10.97 -6.63
C LEU A 75 3.82 -11.79 -7.81
N ASP A 76 4.95 -11.37 -8.42
CA ASP A 76 5.59 -12.11 -9.52
C ASP A 76 5.99 -13.54 -9.12
N ARG A 77 6.53 -13.71 -7.90
CA ARG A 77 6.93 -15.04 -7.39
C ARG A 77 5.74 -15.97 -7.20
N LYS A 78 4.60 -15.43 -6.78
CA LYS A 78 3.35 -16.18 -6.60
C LYS A 78 2.63 -16.43 -7.93
N GLY A 79 2.92 -15.62 -8.95
CA GLY A 79 2.24 -15.65 -10.24
C GLY A 79 0.92 -14.88 -10.25
N ILE A 80 0.76 -13.91 -9.34
CA ILE A 80 -0.38 -12.98 -9.36
C ILE A 80 -0.11 -11.93 -10.44
N LEU A 81 -1.10 -11.72 -11.31
CA LEU A 81 -0.99 -10.77 -12.40
C LEU A 81 -0.93 -9.32 -11.89
N GLN A 82 -0.07 -8.54 -12.53
CA GLN A 82 0.05 -7.10 -12.33
C GLN A 82 0.48 -6.44 -13.64
N PRO A 83 0.25 -5.13 -13.81
CA PRO A 83 0.77 -4.40 -14.96
C PRO A 83 2.29 -4.56 -15.10
N CYS A 84 2.81 -4.47 -16.33
CA CYS A 84 4.25 -4.41 -16.57
C CYS A 84 4.85 -3.32 -15.68
N TRP A 85 5.87 -3.67 -14.91
CA TRP A 85 6.45 -2.79 -13.90
C TRP A 85 7.98 -2.91 -13.87
N LYS A 86 8.65 -1.86 -13.39
CA LYS A 86 10.09 -1.86 -13.18
C LYS A 86 10.49 -0.87 -12.09
N GLU A 87 11.42 -1.29 -11.23
CA GLU A 87 12.13 -0.39 -10.31
C GLU A 87 13.28 0.28 -11.05
N LEU A 88 13.31 1.61 -11.01
CA LEU A 88 14.20 2.42 -11.83
C LEU A 88 14.84 3.54 -11.00
N THR A 89 16.13 3.77 -11.25
CA THR A 89 16.96 4.75 -10.53
C THR A 89 17.39 5.94 -11.37
N ASP A 90 17.22 5.87 -12.69
CA ASP A 90 17.66 6.91 -13.62
C ASP A 90 16.64 7.18 -14.72
N LEU A 91 16.62 8.43 -15.20
CA LEU A 91 15.67 8.91 -16.19
C LEU A 91 15.77 8.17 -17.52
N LYS A 92 16.99 7.79 -17.94
CA LYS A 92 17.19 7.13 -19.23
C LYS A 92 16.53 5.75 -19.23
N SER A 93 16.81 4.94 -18.21
CA SER A 93 16.19 3.63 -18.03
C SER A 93 14.66 3.72 -17.89
N ALA A 94 14.15 4.81 -17.31
CA ALA A 94 12.72 5.05 -17.18
C ALA A 94 12.04 5.38 -18.51
N ILE A 95 12.67 6.20 -19.35
CA ILE A 95 12.18 6.48 -20.71
C ILE A 95 12.19 5.19 -21.54
N GLU A 96 13.29 4.44 -21.52
CA GLU A 96 13.39 3.17 -22.26
C GLU A 96 12.28 2.19 -21.87
N PHE A 97 11.97 2.07 -20.58
CA PHE A 97 10.86 1.24 -20.11
C PHE A 97 9.50 1.76 -20.58
N CYS A 98 9.26 3.08 -20.51
CA CYS A 98 7.99 3.66 -20.95
C CYS A 98 7.77 3.55 -22.46
N ASP A 99 8.83 3.65 -23.25
CA ASP A 99 8.80 3.44 -24.70
C ASP A 99 8.50 1.97 -25.04
N GLU A 100 9.00 1.03 -24.23
CA GLU A 100 8.75 -0.42 -24.39
C GLU A 100 7.29 -0.78 -24.06
N VAL A 101 6.77 -0.35 -22.91
CA VAL A 101 5.40 -0.70 -22.46
C VAL A 101 4.32 0.21 -23.05
N GLY A 102 4.72 1.35 -23.60
CA GLY A 102 3.86 2.40 -24.15
C GLY A 102 3.16 3.24 -23.09
N TYR A 103 2.93 4.51 -23.39
CA TYR A 103 2.16 5.44 -22.53
C TYR A 103 0.64 5.16 -22.55
N PRO A 104 -0.12 5.58 -21.51
CA PRO A 104 0.35 6.20 -20.27
C PRO A 104 1.04 5.21 -19.30
N CYS A 105 1.88 5.76 -18.43
CA CYS A 105 2.61 5.03 -17.38
C CYS A 105 2.41 5.71 -16.02
N LEU A 106 2.30 4.91 -14.96
CA LEU A 106 2.06 5.35 -13.60
C LEU A 106 3.36 5.34 -12.80
N VAL A 107 3.74 6.52 -12.30
CA VAL A 107 4.92 6.75 -11.46
C VAL A 107 4.50 6.68 -10.01
N ARG A 108 5.00 5.68 -9.25
CA ARG A 108 4.61 5.43 -7.85
C ARG A 108 5.84 5.42 -6.93
N PRO A 109 5.99 6.39 -6.01
CA PRO A 109 6.94 6.28 -4.92
C PRO A 109 6.49 5.25 -3.88
N SER A 110 7.45 4.72 -3.10
CA SER A 110 7.18 3.85 -1.94
C SER A 110 6.89 4.68 -0.68
N TYR A 111 6.19 4.08 0.31
CA TYR A 111 5.84 4.69 1.60
C TYR A 111 5.02 6.00 1.51
N VAL A 112 4.16 6.11 0.50
CA VAL A 112 3.23 7.22 0.32
C VAL A 112 1.80 6.69 0.19
N LEU A 113 0.90 7.21 1.02
CA LEU A 113 -0.55 6.99 0.92
C LEU A 113 -1.23 8.12 0.15
N SER A 114 -2.46 7.85 -0.28
CA SER A 114 -3.41 8.83 -0.81
C SER A 114 -3.00 9.54 -2.11
N GLY A 115 -2.19 8.88 -2.94
CA GLY A 115 -1.86 9.42 -4.26
C GLY A 115 -1.07 10.73 -4.28
N ALA A 116 -0.60 11.22 -3.12
CA ALA A 116 0.03 12.54 -2.96
C ALA A 116 1.27 12.79 -3.83
N ALA A 117 1.82 11.73 -4.44
CA ALA A 117 2.88 11.79 -5.43
C ALA A 117 2.70 10.77 -6.58
N MET A 118 1.50 10.20 -6.75
CA MET A 118 1.20 9.29 -7.86
C MET A 118 0.87 10.11 -9.10
N ASN A 119 1.66 9.93 -10.16
CA ASN A 119 1.50 10.71 -11.39
C ASN A 119 1.36 9.79 -12.61
N VAL A 120 0.40 10.10 -13.48
CA VAL A 120 0.22 9.42 -14.75
C VAL A 120 0.97 10.20 -15.82
N ALA A 121 2.12 9.68 -16.27
CA ALA A 121 2.86 10.23 -17.38
C ALA A 121 2.21 9.82 -18.71
N HIS A 122 1.99 10.78 -19.60
CA HIS A 122 1.50 10.55 -20.96
C HIS A 122 2.60 10.72 -22.02
N SER A 123 3.76 11.22 -21.60
CA SER A 123 4.91 11.50 -22.47
C SER A 123 6.23 11.48 -21.68
N ASN A 124 7.35 11.48 -22.42
CA ASN A 124 8.69 11.62 -21.84
C ASN A 124 8.86 12.92 -21.04
N VAL A 125 8.18 14.00 -21.46
CA VAL A 125 8.24 15.30 -20.78
C VAL A 125 7.54 15.25 -19.43
N ASP A 126 6.39 14.59 -19.35
CA ASP A 126 5.67 14.37 -18.10
C ASP A 126 6.52 13.52 -17.15
N LEU A 127 7.11 12.44 -17.68
CA LEU A 127 7.96 11.54 -16.92
C LEU A 127 9.17 12.25 -16.31
N GLU A 128 9.88 13.08 -17.08
CA GLU A 128 11.00 13.88 -16.59
C GLU A 128 10.57 14.83 -15.48
N THR A 129 9.42 15.50 -15.65
CA THR A 129 8.85 16.40 -14.64
C THR A 129 8.56 15.65 -13.34
N TYR A 130 7.91 14.49 -13.42
CA TYR A 130 7.52 13.70 -12.26
C TYR A 130 8.70 13.05 -11.55
N LEU A 131 9.69 12.53 -12.28
CA LEU A 131 10.89 11.95 -11.67
C LEU A 131 11.75 13.01 -10.97
N ASN A 132 11.86 14.20 -11.55
CA ASN A 132 12.54 15.32 -10.88
C ASN A 132 11.81 15.69 -9.57
N ALA A 133 10.48 15.76 -9.58
CA ALA A 133 9.70 15.99 -8.36
C ALA A 133 9.83 14.85 -7.35
N ALA A 134 9.75 13.59 -7.78
CA ALA A 134 9.86 12.42 -6.91
C ALA A 134 11.25 12.32 -6.25
N SER A 135 12.32 12.66 -6.97
CA SER A 135 13.69 12.67 -6.42
C SER A 135 13.90 13.69 -5.29
N LEU A 136 13.07 14.76 -5.25
CA LEU A 136 13.06 15.72 -4.14
C LEU A 136 12.37 15.13 -2.91
N VAL A 137 11.38 14.27 -3.11
CA VAL A 137 10.56 13.65 -2.05
C VAL A 137 11.24 12.41 -1.47
N SER A 138 11.94 11.63 -2.30
CA SER A 138 12.64 10.41 -1.86
C SER A 138 14.02 10.30 -2.51
N LYS A 139 15.05 10.73 -1.77
CA LYS A 139 16.45 10.61 -2.22
C LYS A 139 17.02 9.20 -2.05
N GLU A 140 16.41 8.39 -1.19
CA GLU A 140 16.92 7.07 -0.78
C GLU A 140 16.14 5.89 -1.39
N HIS A 141 14.97 6.13 -2.00
CA HIS A 141 14.16 5.05 -2.57
C HIS A 141 14.00 5.17 -4.09
N PRO A 142 14.31 4.12 -4.85
CA PRO A 142 14.04 4.06 -6.28
C PRO A 142 12.53 4.12 -6.55
N VAL A 143 12.17 4.68 -7.71
CA VAL A 143 10.78 4.85 -8.12
C VAL A 143 10.34 3.60 -8.87
N VAL A 144 9.14 3.13 -8.58
CA VAL A 144 8.51 2.05 -9.35
C VAL A 144 7.60 2.68 -10.40
N ILE A 145 7.85 2.33 -11.66
CA ILE A 145 7.00 2.72 -12.78
C ILE A 145 6.25 1.49 -13.26
N SER A 146 4.97 1.65 -13.53
CA SER A 146 4.10 0.59 -14.04
C SER A 146 3.29 1.06 -15.23
N LYS A 147 2.90 0.14 -16.11
CA LYS A 147 1.97 0.44 -17.20
C LYS A 147 0.62 0.85 -16.60
N PHE A 148 0.10 2.01 -17.02
CA PHE A 148 -1.24 2.43 -16.62
C PHE A 148 -2.27 1.85 -17.60
N LEU A 149 -3.26 1.13 -17.06
CA LEU A 149 -4.33 0.52 -17.84
C LEU A 149 -5.52 1.50 -17.90
N LEU A 150 -5.74 2.06 -19.08
CA LEU A 150 -6.89 2.92 -19.35
C LEU A 150 -8.17 2.09 -19.36
N GLU A 151 -9.27 2.69 -18.91
CA GLU A 151 -10.61 2.09 -18.93
C GLU A 151 -10.72 0.77 -18.13
N ALA A 152 -9.75 0.49 -17.26
CA ALA A 152 -9.83 -0.63 -16.33
C ALA A 152 -10.82 -0.30 -15.21
N LYS A 153 -11.57 -1.31 -14.77
CA LYS A 153 -12.46 -1.20 -13.62
C LYS A 153 -11.64 -1.39 -12.35
N GLU A 154 -11.80 -0.53 -11.35
CA GLU A 154 -11.06 -0.67 -10.09
C GLU A 154 -11.97 -1.32 -9.04
N ILE A 155 -11.40 -2.27 -8.30
CA ILE A 155 -12.08 -3.04 -7.25
C ILE A 155 -11.32 -2.84 -5.94
N ASP A 156 -12.07 -2.50 -4.91
CA ASP A 156 -11.56 -2.33 -3.55
C ASP A 156 -11.97 -3.54 -2.70
N VAL A 157 -11.03 -4.10 -1.95
CA VAL A 157 -11.27 -5.26 -1.09
C VAL A 157 -10.73 -4.98 0.29
N ASP A 158 -11.66 -4.86 1.24
CA ASP A 158 -11.35 -4.78 2.66
C ASP A 158 -11.50 -6.16 3.29
N ALA A 159 -10.52 -6.58 4.07
CA ALA A 159 -10.55 -7.87 4.74
C ALA A 159 -9.88 -7.84 6.12
N VAL A 160 -10.27 -8.79 6.96
CA VAL A 160 -9.60 -9.06 8.23
C VAL A 160 -9.06 -10.48 8.16
N ALA A 161 -7.79 -10.66 8.48
CA ALA A 161 -7.14 -11.96 8.54
C ALA A 161 -6.55 -12.24 9.92
N CYS A 162 -6.30 -13.52 10.21
CA CYS A 162 -5.53 -13.98 11.36
C CYS A 162 -4.57 -15.06 10.86
N ASP A 163 -3.27 -14.89 11.12
CA ASP A 163 -2.23 -15.82 10.68
C ASP A 163 -2.31 -16.12 9.17
N GLY A 164 -2.57 -15.07 8.38
CA GLY A 164 -2.71 -15.16 6.92
C GLY A 164 -4.04 -15.73 6.41
N GLU A 165 -4.94 -16.19 7.29
CA GLU A 165 -6.26 -16.70 6.90
C GLU A 165 -7.34 -15.63 7.00
N ILE A 166 -8.09 -15.41 5.92
CA ILE A 166 -9.17 -14.42 5.87
C ILE A 166 -10.36 -14.88 6.74
N LEU A 167 -10.75 -14.02 7.68
CA LEU A 167 -11.92 -14.20 8.55
C LEU A 167 -13.18 -13.56 7.96
N CYS A 168 -13.04 -12.36 7.40
CA CYS A 168 -14.12 -11.65 6.72
C CYS A 168 -13.56 -10.76 5.61
N MET A 169 -14.41 -10.49 4.61
CA MET A 169 -14.04 -9.72 3.43
C MET A 169 -15.28 -8.98 2.90
N ALA A 170 -15.08 -7.74 2.47
CA ALA A 170 -16.03 -6.96 1.68
C ALA A 170 -15.36 -6.57 0.36
N VAL A 171 -16.02 -6.91 -0.75
CA VAL A 171 -15.60 -6.47 -2.08
C VAL A 171 -16.48 -5.30 -2.47
N SER A 172 -15.86 -4.25 -2.98
CA SER A 172 -16.50 -3.00 -3.42
C SER A 172 -16.07 -2.68 -4.84
N GLU A 173 -17.01 -2.22 -5.65
CA GLU A 173 -16.75 -1.81 -7.03
C GLU A 173 -16.69 -0.28 -7.12
N HIS A 174 -15.68 0.25 -7.81
CA HIS A 174 -15.64 1.66 -8.17
C HIS A 174 -16.64 1.94 -9.30
N VAL A 175 -17.38 3.04 -9.20
CA VAL A 175 -18.21 3.55 -10.30
C VAL A 175 -17.34 4.17 -11.39
N GLU A 176 -16.29 4.88 -10.99
CA GLU A 176 -15.29 5.45 -11.88
C GLU A 176 -14.24 4.39 -12.28
N ASN A 177 -13.68 4.54 -13.48
CA ASN A 177 -12.57 3.69 -13.94
C ASN A 177 -11.26 4.07 -13.23
N ALA A 178 -10.29 3.15 -13.30
CA ALA A 178 -8.93 3.35 -12.78
C ALA A 178 -8.34 4.69 -13.24
N GLY A 179 -7.77 5.43 -12.29
CA GLY A 179 -7.22 6.77 -12.49
C GLY A 179 -7.91 7.84 -11.65
N VAL A 180 -9.11 7.58 -11.14
CA VAL A 180 -9.68 8.32 -10.02
C VAL A 180 -9.19 7.68 -8.73
N HIS A 181 -8.61 8.46 -7.82
CA HIS A 181 -8.10 7.94 -6.56
C HIS A 181 -9.24 7.34 -5.73
N SER A 182 -9.05 6.19 -5.08
CA SER A 182 -10.11 5.49 -4.33
C SER A 182 -10.79 6.35 -3.26
N GLY A 183 -10.02 7.22 -2.58
CA GLY A 183 -10.56 8.19 -1.63
C GLY A 183 -11.49 9.26 -2.24
N ASP A 184 -11.44 9.46 -3.56
CA ASP A 184 -12.30 10.37 -4.32
C ASP A 184 -13.33 9.62 -5.18
N ALA A 185 -13.28 8.28 -5.21
CA ALA A 185 -14.14 7.44 -6.02
C ALA A 185 -15.45 7.11 -5.30
N THR A 186 -16.49 6.86 -6.08
CA THR A 186 -17.77 6.35 -5.58
C THR A 186 -17.70 4.82 -5.54
N LEU A 187 -17.95 4.24 -4.36
CA LEU A 187 -17.90 2.79 -4.15
C LEU A 187 -19.31 2.19 -4.02
N VAL A 188 -19.49 0.99 -4.56
CA VAL A 188 -20.72 0.18 -4.40
C VAL A 188 -20.39 -1.17 -3.78
N THR A 189 -21.05 -1.47 -2.65
CA THR A 189 -20.86 -2.70 -1.88
C THR A 189 -22.22 -3.37 -1.61
N PRO A 190 -22.46 -4.63 -2.04
CA PRO A 190 -21.57 -5.47 -2.86
C PRO A 190 -21.45 -4.95 -4.30
N PRO A 191 -20.45 -5.42 -5.08
CA PRO A 191 -20.29 -5.03 -6.48
C PRO A 191 -21.52 -5.44 -7.31
N GLN A 192 -21.86 -4.64 -8.30
CA GLN A 192 -23.07 -4.81 -9.13
C GLN A 192 -22.76 -5.38 -10.50
N ASP A 193 -21.58 -5.08 -11.05
CA ASP A 193 -21.17 -5.49 -12.40
C ASP A 193 -19.88 -6.32 -12.36
N LEU A 194 -19.88 -7.30 -11.45
CA LEU A 194 -18.90 -8.39 -11.38
C LEU A 194 -19.59 -9.76 -11.46
N ASN A 195 -19.06 -10.63 -12.31
CA ASN A 195 -19.54 -12.01 -12.39
C ASN A 195 -18.93 -12.88 -11.27
N VAL A 196 -19.54 -14.04 -11.03
CA VAL A 196 -19.12 -14.97 -9.96
C VAL A 196 -17.69 -15.47 -10.15
N GLU A 197 -17.26 -15.74 -11.38
CA GLU A 197 -15.91 -16.22 -11.65
C GLU A 197 -14.85 -15.17 -11.26
N THR A 198 -15.09 -13.91 -11.58
CA THR A 198 -14.21 -12.79 -11.19
C THR A 198 -14.19 -12.62 -9.68
N LEU A 199 -15.33 -12.73 -8.99
CA LEU A 199 -15.39 -12.68 -7.53
C LEU A 199 -14.59 -13.81 -6.86
N GLU A 200 -14.67 -15.03 -7.39
CA GLU A 200 -13.88 -16.15 -6.86
C GLU A 200 -12.37 -15.94 -7.10
N LYS A 201 -11.98 -15.35 -8.24
CA LYS A 201 -10.58 -14.95 -8.48
C LYS A 201 -10.11 -13.88 -7.50
N ILE A 202 -10.93 -12.85 -7.25
CA ILE A 202 -10.63 -11.79 -6.27
C ILE A 202 -10.41 -12.39 -4.89
N LYS A 203 -11.30 -13.29 -4.44
CA LYS A 203 -11.14 -13.98 -3.15
C LYS A 203 -9.85 -14.81 -3.10
N GLY A 204 -9.53 -15.53 -4.16
CA GLY A 204 -8.30 -16.30 -4.25
C GLY A 204 -7.05 -15.43 -4.13
N ILE A 205 -7.01 -14.30 -4.87
CA ILE A 205 -5.91 -13.33 -4.78
C ILE A 205 -5.82 -12.73 -3.37
N ALA A 206 -6.96 -12.37 -2.77
CA ALA A 206 -6.99 -11.84 -1.41
C ALA A 206 -6.43 -12.84 -0.39
N SER A 207 -6.83 -14.11 -0.48
CA SER A 207 -6.29 -15.18 0.37
C SER A 207 -4.79 -15.38 0.16
N ASP A 208 -4.32 -15.36 -1.09
CA ASP A 208 -2.90 -15.47 -1.39
C ASP A 208 -2.08 -14.29 -0.84
N ILE A 209 -2.61 -13.07 -0.90
CA ILE A 209 -1.96 -11.88 -0.34
C ILE A 209 -1.92 -11.94 1.19
N ALA A 210 -3.04 -12.33 1.82
CA ALA A 210 -3.11 -12.48 3.27
C ALA A 210 -2.07 -13.49 3.79
N ASP A 211 -1.96 -14.65 3.13
CA ASP A 211 -0.98 -15.70 3.44
C ASP A 211 0.47 -15.22 3.23
N MET A 212 0.77 -14.63 2.08
CA MET A 212 2.14 -14.17 1.77
C MET A 212 2.66 -13.09 2.72
N LEU A 213 1.76 -12.23 3.22
CA LEU A 213 2.08 -11.16 4.15
C LEU A 213 1.87 -11.58 5.61
N ASP A 214 1.43 -12.82 5.89
CA ASP A 214 1.11 -13.30 7.24
C ASP A 214 0.23 -12.29 8.01
N VAL A 215 -0.84 -11.83 7.35
CA VAL A 215 -1.66 -10.73 7.85
C VAL A 215 -2.41 -11.18 9.10
N THR A 216 -2.29 -10.38 10.16
CA THR A 216 -3.10 -10.50 11.37
C THR A 216 -3.68 -9.14 11.72
N GLY A 217 -4.97 -8.97 11.43
CA GLY A 217 -5.68 -7.70 11.52
C GLY A 217 -6.30 -7.27 10.19
N PRO A 218 -6.72 -6.01 10.08
CA PRO A 218 -7.32 -5.48 8.87
C PRO A 218 -6.26 -5.24 7.79
N PHE A 219 -6.64 -5.47 6.53
CA PHE A 219 -5.89 -5.02 5.37
C PHE A 219 -6.83 -4.62 4.25
N ASN A 220 -6.27 -3.85 3.32
CA ASN A 220 -6.93 -3.38 2.13
C ASN A 220 -6.11 -3.80 0.91
N MET A 221 -6.78 -4.15 -0.18
CA MET A 221 -6.14 -4.38 -1.47
C MET A 221 -6.99 -3.83 -2.62
N GLN A 222 -6.31 -3.38 -3.66
CA GLN A 222 -6.94 -2.84 -4.86
C GLN A 222 -6.59 -3.71 -6.07
N LEU A 223 -7.59 -4.01 -6.91
CA LEU A 223 -7.44 -4.74 -8.17
C LEU A 223 -7.96 -3.93 -9.35
N ILE A 224 -7.49 -4.31 -10.55
CA ILE A 224 -7.93 -3.79 -11.85
C ILE A 224 -8.27 -4.92 -12.82
#